data_AF-A0A6A5S908-F1
#
_entry.id   AF-A0A6A5S908-F1
#
_cell.length_a   1.000
_cell.length_b   1.000
_cell.length_c   1.000
_cell.angle_alpha   90.00
_cell.angle_beta   90.00
_cell.angle_gamma   90.00
#
_symmetry.space_group_name_H-M   'P 1'
#
loop_
_entity.id
_entity.type
_entity.pdbx_description
1 polymer ?
#
loop_
_entity_poly.entity_id
_entity_poly.type
_entity_poly.pdbx_seq_one_letter_code
_entity_poly.pdbx_strand_id
1 'polypeptide(L)'
;MTHTGSNPPYSFLTLHPTPHAQRHDLYVAQPQCANLALNNTFVFCVRQHPSSLTNLPEPSPAINGRASPNPFARPTSAMSILSMSASGSNYTNPSQASSGSSGSSSSKPAKLAIQTPSGKIIRLTRKTEHISSTNDADGTAWETVIKIGEKGTWRGLVLADRSARWCVFAQWECA
;
A
#
# COMPACT_ATOMS: atom_id res chain seq x y z
N MET A 1 6.90 42.64 -23.33
CA MET A 1 7.44 41.36 -23.83
C MET A 1 6.40 40.28 -23.58
N THR A 2 5.70 39.84 -24.61
CA THR A 2 4.72 38.75 -24.55
C THR A 2 5.35 37.51 -25.19
N HIS A 3 5.57 36.47 -24.39
CA HIS A 3 6.05 35.19 -24.88
C HIS A 3 4.84 34.37 -25.33
N THR A 4 4.75 34.03 -26.61
CA THR A 4 3.74 33.11 -27.15
C THR A 4 4.45 31.87 -27.66
N GLY A 5 3.87 30.70 -27.37
CA GLY A 5 4.37 29.39 -27.78
C GLY A 5 3.32 28.34 -27.47
N SER A 6 3.16 27.36 -28.37
CA SER A 6 2.29 26.21 -28.14
C SER A 6 3.01 25.27 -27.17
N ASN A 7 2.52 25.15 -25.94
CA ASN A 7 3.04 24.16 -25.01
C ASN A 7 2.65 22.76 -25.51
N PRO A 8 3.58 21.80 -25.56
CA PRO A 8 3.24 20.43 -25.91
C PRO A 8 2.16 19.90 -24.94
N PRO A 9 1.18 19.13 -25.43
CA PRO A 9 0.09 18.64 -24.60
C PRO A 9 0.64 17.73 -23.49
N TYR A 10 0.51 18.17 -22.24
CA TYR A 10 0.90 17.40 -21.07
C TYR A 10 -0.27 16.51 -20.65
N SER A 11 -0.13 15.20 -20.82
CA SER A 11 -1.07 14.24 -20.26
C SER A 11 -0.63 13.85 -18.87
N PHE A 12 -1.52 13.93 -17.89
CA PHE A 12 -1.30 13.38 -16.55
C PHE A 12 -1.54 11.87 -16.55
N LEU A 13 -0.89 11.17 -15.62
CA LEU A 13 -1.15 9.75 -15.38
C LEU A 13 -2.63 9.50 -15.07
N THR A 14 -3.09 8.29 -15.36
CA THR A 14 -4.46 7.88 -15.02
C THR A 14 -4.50 7.32 -13.60
N LEU A 15 -5.39 7.85 -12.76
CA LEU A 15 -5.65 7.32 -11.42
C LEU A 15 -6.91 6.44 -11.44
N HIS A 16 -6.84 5.32 -10.73
CA HIS A 16 -7.95 4.38 -10.59
C HIS A 16 -8.43 4.37 -9.14
N PRO A 17 -9.75 4.44 -8.89
CA PRO A 17 -10.30 4.26 -7.55
C PRO A 17 -9.91 2.90 -6.96
N THR A 18 -9.48 2.88 -5.70
CA THR A 18 -9.12 1.65 -4.98
C THR A 18 -10.09 1.37 -3.83
N PRO A 19 -11.34 0.94 -4.10
CA PRO A 19 -12.34 0.69 -3.05
C PRO A 19 -11.92 -0.42 -2.07
N HIS A 20 -10.94 -1.24 -2.45
CA HIS A 20 -10.41 -2.33 -1.63
C HIS A 20 -9.20 -1.91 -0.78
N ALA A 21 -8.67 -0.70 -0.95
CA ALA A 21 -7.56 -0.12 -0.19
C ALA A 21 -7.94 1.30 0.25
N GLN A 22 -8.71 1.41 1.32
CA GLN A 22 -9.32 2.64 1.85
C GLN A 22 -8.68 3.11 3.16
N ARG A 23 -7.77 2.33 3.76
CA ARG A 23 -7.09 2.73 5.01
C ARG A 23 -6.15 3.93 4.84
N HIS A 24 -5.65 4.14 3.63
CA HIS A 24 -4.68 5.18 3.34
C HIS A 24 -5.07 5.93 2.07
N ASP A 25 -4.94 7.25 2.13
CA ASP A 25 -5.03 8.09 0.95
C ASP A 25 -3.64 8.11 0.27
N LEU A 26 -3.62 7.93 -1.05
CA LEU A 26 -2.40 7.80 -1.84
C LEU A 26 -2.29 8.92 -2.86
N TYR A 27 -1.13 9.57 -2.90
CA TYR A 27 -0.83 10.64 -3.85
C TYR A 27 0.44 10.32 -4.63
N VAL A 28 0.35 10.28 -5.96
CA VAL A 28 1.56 10.16 -6.79
C VAL A 28 2.28 11.49 -6.82
N ALA A 29 3.44 11.55 -6.17
CA ALA A 29 4.32 12.70 -6.24
C ALA A 29 5.05 12.73 -7.59
N GLN A 30 5.58 11.60 -8.05
CA GLN A 30 6.31 11.48 -9.31
C GLN A 30 6.26 10.05 -9.88
N PRO A 31 6.38 9.88 -11.21
CA PRO A 31 6.15 10.90 -12.22
C PRO A 31 4.65 11.18 -12.38
N GLN A 32 4.26 12.44 -12.59
CA GLN A 32 2.85 12.83 -12.80
C GLN A 32 2.43 12.82 -14.28
N CYS A 33 3.38 12.72 -15.21
CA CYS A 33 3.09 12.59 -16.62
C CYS A 33 2.56 11.19 -16.94
N ALA A 34 1.68 11.06 -17.93
CA ALA A 34 1.16 9.77 -18.38
C ALA A 34 2.23 8.95 -19.10
N ASN A 35 3.08 9.64 -19.86
CA ASN A 35 4.01 9.01 -20.79
C ASN A 35 5.39 8.91 -20.15
N LEU A 36 5.91 7.69 -20.12
CA LEU A 36 7.28 7.37 -19.75
C LEU A 36 8.13 7.28 -21.01
N ALA A 37 9.33 7.83 -20.93
CA ALA A 37 10.29 7.75 -22.03
C ALA A 37 11.13 6.47 -21.90
N LEU A 38 11.19 5.68 -22.97
CA LEU A 38 12.04 4.49 -23.04
C LEU A 38 13.50 4.86 -22.79
N ASN A 39 14.22 4.00 -22.09
CA ASN A 39 15.61 4.15 -21.64
C ASN A 39 15.89 5.27 -20.64
N ASN A 40 14.87 6.06 -20.25
CA ASN A 40 15.01 7.03 -19.17
C ASN A 40 14.81 6.36 -17.81
N THR A 41 15.43 6.97 -16.80
CA THR A 41 15.26 6.58 -15.40
C THR A 41 14.26 7.52 -14.74
N PHE A 42 13.25 6.94 -14.09
CA PHE A 42 12.24 7.68 -13.35
C PHE A 42 12.28 7.31 -11.87
N VAL A 43 12.02 8.31 -11.03
CA VAL A 43 11.72 8.12 -9.61
C VAL A 43 10.21 7.99 -9.47
N PHE A 44 9.75 6.80 -9.08
CA PHE A 44 8.37 6.59 -8.70
C PHE A 44 8.24 6.90 -7.22
N CYS A 45 7.49 7.94 -6.90
CA CYS A 45 7.30 8.41 -5.53
C CYS A 45 5.81 8.58 -5.23
N VAL A 46 5.36 7.97 -4.14
CA VAL A 46 3.98 7.99 -3.66
C VAL A 46 3.96 8.44 -2.20
N ARG A 47 3.13 9.43 -1.90
CA ARG A 47 2.88 9.89 -0.53
C ARG A 47 1.65 9.18 0.02
N GLN A 48 1.74 8.76 1.27
CA GLN A 48 0.70 8.05 2.00
C GLN A 48 0.25 8.89 3.19
N HIS A 49 -1.06 9.07 3.32
CA HIS A 49 -1.70 9.73 4.45
C HIS A 49 -2.73 8.79 5.11
N PRO A 50 -2.98 8.89 6.43
CA PRO A 50 -4.08 8.19 7.08
C PRO A 50 -5.42 8.63 6.48
N SER A 51 -6.30 7.69 6.12
CA SER A 51 -7.63 8.04 5.62
C SER A 51 -8.61 8.25 6.77
N SER A 52 -9.48 9.26 6.64
CA SER A 52 -10.48 9.64 7.65
C SER A 52 -11.67 8.67 7.73
N LEU A 53 -11.78 7.71 6.81
CA LEU A 53 -12.86 6.70 6.76
C LEU A 53 -12.82 5.66 7.90
N THR A 54 -11.80 5.71 8.76
CA THR A 54 -11.60 4.73 9.84
C THR A 54 -12.54 4.89 11.05
N ASN A 55 -13.39 5.93 11.08
CA ASN A 55 -14.24 6.26 12.23
C ASN A 55 -15.75 6.14 11.98
N LEU A 56 -16.20 5.35 11.00
CA LEU A 56 -17.61 4.95 10.99
C LEU A 56 -17.77 3.81 11.99
N PRO A 57 -18.52 3.99 13.11
CA PRO A 57 -18.91 2.86 13.93
C PRO A 57 -19.69 1.91 13.03
N GLU A 58 -19.24 0.66 12.98
CA GLU A 58 -20.02 -0.45 12.44
C GLU A 58 -21.45 -0.29 12.95
N PRO A 59 -22.49 -0.28 12.09
CA PRO A 59 -23.85 -0.30 12.58
C PRO A 59 -24.00 -1.60 13.34
N SER A 60 -23.99 -1.47 14.67
CA SER A 60 -24.30 -2.53 15.62
C SER A 60 -25.45 -3.37 15.06
N PRO A 61 -25.33 -4.72 15.06
CA PRO A 61 -26.39 -5.56 14.53
C PRO A 61 -27.66 -5.24 15.32
N ALA A 62 -28.65 -4.68 14.64
CA ALA A 62 -29.93 -4.35 15.22
C ALA A 62 -30.48 -5.58 15.94
N ILE A 63 -30.68 -5.41 17.25
CA ILE A 63 -31.21 -6.40 18.18
C ILE A 63 -32.68 -6.61 17.82
N ASN A 64 -32.96 -7.45 16.83
CA ASN A 64 -34.30 -7.96 16.56
C ASN A 64 -34.31 -9.48 16.72
N GLY A 65 -34.65 -9.88 17.95
CA GLY A 65 -35.49 -11.03 18.26
C GLY A 65 -35.18 -12.37 17.58
N ARG A 66 -34.45 -13.22 18.29
CA ARG A 66 -34.81 -14.64 18.49
C ARG A 66 -33.95 -15.25 19.59
N ALA A 67 -34.56 -15.42 20.76
CA ALA A 67 -34.02 -16.23 21.82
C ALA A 67 -34.08 -17.71 21.42
N SER A 68 -32.93 -18.34 21.27
CA SER A 68 -32.78 -19.80 21.29
C SER A 68 -31.65 -20.14 22.27
N PRO A 69 -31.91 -20.90 23.35
CA PRO A 69 -30.88 -21.23 24.33
C PRO A 69 -29.98 -22.33 23.76
N ASN A 70 -28.72 -22.00 23.46
CA ASN A 70 -27.66 -23.00 23.28
C ASN A 70 -26.96 -23.21 24.64
N PRO A 71 -27.09 -24.39 25.29
CA PRO A 71 -26.62 -24.62 26.67
C PRO A 71 -25.15 -25.05 26.77
N PHE A 72 -24.34 -24.93 25.71
CA PHE A 72 -22.91 -25.26 25.76
C PHE A 72 -22.05 -24.00 25.83
N ALA A 73 -22.15 -23.33 26.98
CA ALA A 73 -21.10 -22.44 27.45
C ALA A 73 -19.80 -23.26 27.58
N ARG A 74 -18.75 -22.87 26.85
CA ARG A 74 -17.37 -23.23 27.22
C ARG A 74 -16.72 -21.97 27.81
N PRO A 75 -16.21 -22.04 29.06
CA PRO A 75 -15.74 -20.87 29.78
C PRO A 75 -14.47 -20.27 29.19
N THR A 76 -14.45 -18.93 29.22
CA THR A 76 -13.24 -18.11 29.25
C THR A 76 -12.41 -18.50 30.48
N SER A 77 -11.16 -18.91 30.27
CA SER A 77 -9.96 -18.72 31.12
C SER A 77 -8.98 -19.88 30.95
N ALA A 78 -7.70 -19.61 30.65
CA ALA A 78 -6.55 -20.19 31.34
C ALA A 78 -5.21 -19.70 30.76
N MET A 79 -4.27 -19.44 31.68
CA MET A 79 -2.94 -18.87 31.53
C MET A 79 -1.91 -19.76 30.80
N SER A 80 -0.83 -19.10 30.42
CA SER A 80 0.43 -19.53 29.81
C SER A 80 1.07 -20.82 30.35
N ILE A 81 1.65 -21.62 29.43
CA ILE A 81 2.90 -22.36 29.70
C ILE A 81 3.90 -22.08 28.56
N LEU A 82 5.00 -21.40 28.89
CA LEU A 82 6.21 -21.42 28.10
C LEU A 82 6.83 -22.80 28.30
N SER A 83 6.76 -23.65 27.28
CA SER A 83 7.51 -24.90 27.19
C SER A 83 8.58 -24.71 26.13
N MET A 84 9.82 -24.53 26.55
CA MET A 84 11.00 -24.55 25.69
C MET A 84 11.74 -25.85 25.96
N SER A 85 11.66 -26.82 25.06
CA SER A 85 12.53 -28.00 25.04
C SER A 85 13.22 -28.13 23.68
N ALA A 86 14.55 -28.04 23.75
CA ALA A 86 15.60 -28.72 22.97
C ALA A 86 15.47 -28.94 21.44
N SER A 87 16.51 -28.45 20.77
CA SER A 87 17.27 -29.04 19.65
C SER A 87 16.59 -29.45 18.34
N GLY A 88 16.96 -28.71 17.29
CA GLY A 88 17.57 -29.30 16.08
C GLY A 88 16.66 -29.60 14.89
N SER A 89 16.70 -28.75 13.86
CA SER A 89 16.94 -29.15 12.46
C SER A 89 16.87 -27.95 11.50
N ASN A 90 17.85 -27.92 10.59
CA ASN A 90 17.91 -27.06 9.41
C ASN A 90 16.76 -27.41 8.44
N TYR A 91 15.88 -26.45 8.15
CA TYR A 91 15.20 -26.37 6.86
C TYR A 91 15.06 -24.90 6.44
N THR A 92 15.44 -24.64 5.19
CA THR A 92 15.30 -23.37 4.47
C THR A 92 13.84 -22.93 4.40
N ASN A 93 13.54 -21.71 4.86
CA ASN A 93 12.20 -21.13 4.78
C ASN A 93 12.26 -19.62 4.43
N PRO A 94 11.70 -19.17 3.29
CA PRO A 94 11.58 -17.75 2.96
C PRO A 94 10.27 -17.22 3.57
N SER A 95 10.24 -16.99 4.88
CA SER A 95 9.14 -16.25 5.49
C SER A 95 9.61 -15.39 6.66
N GLN A 96 9.99 -14.15 6.36
CA GLN A 96 9.73 -13.05 7.28
C GLN A 96 8.46 -12.33 6.83
N ALA A 97 7.34 -13.02 6.96
CA ALA A 97 6.08 -12.37 7.26
C ALA A 97 6.03 -12.24 8.78
N SER A 98 6.54 -11.13 9.32
CA SER A 98 6.32 -10.79 10.73
C SER A 98 4.87 -10.36 10.91
N SER A 99 3.98 -11.34 11.05
CA SER A 99 2.70 -11.18 11.73
C SER A 99 2.95 -11.12 13.24
N GLY A 100 3.50 -10.00 13.69
CA GLY A 100 3.51 -9.61 15.11
C GLY A 100 2.28 -8.76 15.39
N SER A 101 1.28 -9.35 16.03
CA SER A 101 0.16 -8.62 16.62
C SER A 101 0.51 -8.25 18.05
N SER A 102 0.81 -6.98 18.31
CA SER A 102 0.80 -6.41 19.66
C SER A 102 0.83 -4.87 19.60
N GLY A 103 -0.28 -4.25 19.97
CA GLY A 103 -0.33 -2.96 20.69
C GLY A 103 0.31 -1.73 20.04
N SER A 104 -0.47 -0.99 19.24
CA SER A 104 -0.67 0.46 19.35
C SER A 104 -1.52 0.90 18.15
N SER A 105 -2.28 1.97 18.30
CA SER A 105 -3.16 2.61 17.31
C SER A 105 -2.46 3.14 16.04
N SER A 106 -1.27 2.63 15.70
CA SER A 106 -0.57 2.93 14.46
C SER A 106 -1.07 1.98 13.35
N SER A 107 -1.90 2.50 12.46
CA SER A 107 -2.33 1.78 11.26
C SER A 107 -1.10 1.26 10.50
N LYS A 108 -1.07 -0.05 10.20
CA LYS A 108 0.03 -0.65 9.41
C LYS A 108 0.22 0.13 8.11
N PRO A 109 1.46 0.42 7.68
CA PRO A 109 1.70 1.16 6.45
C PRO A 109 1.15 0.45 5.21
N ALA A 110 0.84 1.24 4.17
CA ALA A 110 0.46 0.69 2.87
C ALA A 110 1.62 -0.11 2.27
N LYS A 111 1.30 -1.16 1.52
CA LYS A 111 2.26 -1.88 0.68
C LYS A 111 2.06 -1.44 -0.76
N LEU A 112 3.09 -0.82 -1.32
CA LEU A 112 3.07 -0.24 -2.66
C LEU A 112 4.09 -0.93 -3.57
N ALA A 113 3.75 -1.03 -4.85
CA ALA A 113 4.64 -1.55 -5.88
C ALA A 113 4.37 -0.91 -7.25
N ILE A 114 5.34 -1.00 -8.15
CA ILE A 114 5.18 -0.75 -9.59
C ILE A 114 5.19 -2.09 -10.31
N GLN A 115 4.23 -2.31 -11.20
CA GLN A 115 4.22 -3.43 -12.13
C GLN A 115 4.70 -2.97 -13.49
N THR A 116 5.68 -3.68 -14.04
CA THR A 116 6.20 -3.45 -15.39
C THR A 116 5.29 -4.07 -16.45
N PRO A 117 5.35 -3.66 -17.72
CA PRO A 117 4.58 -4.26 -18.82
C PRO A 117 4.66 -5.78 -18.92
N SER A 118 5.82 -6.37 -18.64
CA SER A 118 6.01 -7.84 -18.60
C SER A 118 5.40 -8.53 -17.37
N GLY A 119 4.85 -7.76 -16.43
CA GLY A 119 4.17 -8.25 -15.24
C GLY A 119 5.07 -8.35 -13.99
N LYS A 120 6.35 -7.97 -14.07
CA LYS A 120 7.25 -7.97 -12.91
C LYS A 120 6.79 -6.93 -11.88
N ILE A 121 6.78 -7.31 -10.61
CA ILE A 121 6.39 -6.43 -9.50
C ILE A 121 7.64 -5.94 -8.76
N ILE A 122 7.81 -4.62 -8.70
CA ILE A 122 8.92 -3.92 -8.06
C ILE A 122 8.36 -3.14 -6.88
N ARG A 123 8.72 -3.53 -5.64
CA ARG A 123 8.20 -2.88 -4.43
C ARG A 123 8.79 -1.49 -4.25
N LEU A 124 7.96 -0.55 -3.80
CA LEU A 124 8.45 0.74 -3.30
C LEU A 124 8.97 0.54 -1.89
N THR A 125 10.03 1.27 -1.55
CA THR A 125 10.61 1.30 -0.21
C THR A 125 10.27 2.61 0.46
N ARG A 126 10.07 2.60 1.78
CA ARG A 126 9.87 3.85 2.53
C ARG A 126 11.11 4.72 2.34
N LYS A 127 10.90 5.97 1.95
CA LYS A 127 11.98 6.95 1.84
C LYS A 127 12.49 7.26 3.24
N THR A 128 13.79 7.07 3.49
CA THR A 128 14.39 7.42 4.77
C THR A 128 14.52 8.93 4.87
N GLU A 129 13.94 9.50 5.92
CA GLU A 129 14.01 10.93 6.25
C GLU A 129 15.44 11.28 6.70
N HIS A 130 16.33 11.64 5.77
CA HIS A 130 17.66 12.17 6.12
C HIS A 130 17.87 13.64 5.72
N ILE A 131 16.85 14.31 5.16
CA ILE A 131 16.88 15.76 4.94
C ILE A 131 15.43 16.27 4.97
N SER A 132 15.19 17.38 5.66
CA SER A 132 13.89 18.08 5.78
C SER A 132 12.93 17.58 6.87
N SER A 133 13.40 17.68 8.11
CA SER A 133 12.57 17.84 9.30
C SER A 133 11.86 19.20 9.31
N THR A 134 10.83 19.36 8.48
CA THR A 134 9.81 20.43 8.58
C THR A 134 8.67 20.11 7.62
N ASN A 135 7.66 19.38 8.09
CA ASN A 135 6.23 19.42 7.71
C ASN A 135 5.59 18.04 7.86
N ASP A 136 4.95 17.78 9.00
CA ASP A 136 4.06 16.63 9.21
C ASP A 136 2.91 16.54 8.18
N ALA A 137 2.70 17.59 7.39
CA ALA A 137 1.72 17.65 6.30
C ALA A 137 2.05 16.71 5.12
N ASP A 138 3.32 16.31 4.98
CA ASP A 138 3.82 15.70 3.74
C ASP A 138 3.56 14.18 3.63
N GLY A 139 3.12 13.54 4.72
CA GLY A 139 2.79 12.12 4.78
C GLY A 139 4.01 11.19 4.68
N THR A 140 3.78 9.87 4.76
CA THR A 140 4.86 8.89 4.57
C THR A 140 5.16 8.73 3.08
N ALA A 141 6.41 8.99 2.67
CA ALA A 141 6.83 8.81 1.28
C ALA A 141 7.38 7.41 1.00
N TRP A 142 6.97 6.85 -0.13
CA TRP A 142 7.42 5.58 -0.68
C TRP A 142 8.05 5.83 -2.04
N GLU A 143 9.26 5.33 -2.28
CA GLU A 143 9.92 5.53 -3.55
C GLU A 143 10.68 4.31 -4.07
N THR A 144 10.87 4.30 -5.38
CA THR A 144 11.79 3.40 -6.08
C THR A 144 12.27 4.07 -7.36
N VAL A 145 13.50 3.76 -7.77
CA VAL A 145 14.11 4.29 -9.00
C VAL A 145 14.15 3.19 -10.04
N ILE A 146 13.52 3.42 -11.20
CA ILE A 146 13.39 2.41 -12.25
C ILE A 146 13.83 2.99 -13.58
N LYS A 147 14.72 2.28 -14.28
CA LYS A 147 15.02 2.53 -15.69
C LYS A 147 13.96 1.86 -16.56
N ILE A 148 13.31 2.62 -17.42
CA ILE A 148 12.24 2.13 -18.31
C ILE A 148 12.88 1.38 -19.46
N GLY A 149 12.90 0.05 -19.37
CA GLY A 149 13.53 -0.84 -20.36
C GLY A 149 12.56 -1.49 -21.33
N GLU A 150 11.25 -1.33 -21.14
CA GLU A 150 10.22 -1.97 -21.97
C GLU A 150 9.05 -1.04 -22.24
N LYS A 151 8.49 -1.18 -23.45
CA LYS A 151 7.30 -0.46 -23.91
C LYS A 151 6.03 -1.11 -23.38
N GLY A 152 4.96 -0.33 -23.32
CA GLY A 152 3.63 -0.75 -22.88
C GLY A 152 3.22 -0.12 -21.55
N THR A 153 2.21 -0.73 -20.93
CA THR A 153 1.53 -0.18 -19.75
C THR A 153 2.25 -0.50 -18.45
N TRP A 154 2.58 0.55 -17.70
CA TRP A 154 3.14 0.47 -16.36
C TRP A 154 2.06 0.78 -15.33
N ARG A 155 2.00 0.03 -14.23
CA ARG A 155 0.91 0.14 -13.24
C ARG A 155 1.42 0.37 -11.83
N GLY A 156 0.82 1.32 -11.14
CA GLY A 156 1.00 1.52 -9.70
C GLY A 156 0.05 0.61 -8.95
N LEU A 157 0.58 -0.16 -8.00
CA LEU A 157 -0.15 -1.15 -7.22
C LEU A 157 -0.17 -0.80 -5.73
N VAL A 158 -1.31 -1.04 -5.10
CA VAL A 158 -1.49 -1.05 -3.65
C VAL A 158 -2.07 -2.39 -3.21
N LEU A 159 -1.62 -2.93 -2.08
CA LEU A 159 -2.19 -4.15 -1.52
C LEU A 159 -3.52 -3.83 -0.83
N ALA A 160 -4.57 -4.61 -1.13
CA ALA A 160 -5.88 -4.44 -0.53
C ALA A 160 -5.89 -4.67 1.01
N ASP A 161 -6.85 -4.03 1.68
CA ASP A 161 -6.93 -4.02 3.15
C ASP A 161 -7.38 -5.36 3.75
N ARG A 162 -8.32 -6.03 3.07
CA ARG A 162 -8.98 -7.26 3.55
C ARG A 162 -8.56 -8.51 2.78
N SER A 163 -7.67 -8.40 1.79
CA SER A 163 -7.23 -9.53 0.99
C SER A 163 -5.79 -9.37 0.51
N ALA A 164 -5.09 -10.46 0.27
CA ALA A 164 -3.74 -10.44 -0.30
C ALA A 164 -3.78 -10.25 -1.83
N ARG A 165 -4.45 -9.20 -2.29
CA ARG A 165 -4.64 -8.89 -3.71
C ARG A 165 -4.09 -7.51 -4.04
N TRP A 166 -3.41 -7.42 -5.17
CA TRP A 166 -2.96 -6.13 -5.71
C TRP A 166 -4.12 -5.43 -6.42
N CYS A 167 -4.29 -4.15 -6.10
CA CYS A 167 -5.20 -3.24 -6.79
C CYS A 167 -4.37 -2.21 -7.54
N VAL A 168 -4.77 -1.93 -8.78
CA VAL A 168 -4.16 -0.86 -9.58
C VAL A 168 -4.74 0.47 -9.11
N PHE A 169 -3.88 1.44 -8.80
CA PHE A 169 -4.29 2.80 -8.41
C PHE A 169 -3.80 3.87 -9.38
N ALA A 170 -2.77 3.57 -10.17
CA ALA A 170 -2.19 4.50 -11.14
C ALA A 170 -1.75 3.74 -12.41
N GLN A 171 -1.76 4.42 -13.54
CA GLN A 171 -1.30 3.88 -14.81
C GLN A 171 -0.49 4.92 -15.59
N TRP A 172 0.60 4.42 -16.18
CA TRP A 172 1.46 5.12 -17.12
C TRP A 172 1.63 4.29 -18.39
N GLU A 173 2.09 4.93 -19.46
CA GLU A 173 2.33 4.30 -20.75
C GLU A 173 3.75 4.62 -21.25
N CYS A 174 4.44 3.64 -21.80
CA CYS A 174 5.70 3.86 -22.52
C CYS A 174 5.49 3.50 -24.00
N ALA A 175 5.42 4.51 -24.86
CA ALA A 175 5.26 4.34 -26.31
C ALA A 175 6.55 3.91 -27.03
#